data_AF-A0A7W2R8V6-F1
#
_entry.id   AF-A0A7W2R8V6-F1
#
_cell.length_a   1.000
_cell.length_b   1.000
_cell.length_c   1.000
_cell.angle_alpha   90.00
_cell.angle_beta   90.00
_cell.angle_gamma   90.00
#
_symmetry.space_group_name_H-M   'P 1'
#
loop_
_entity.id
_entity.type
_entity.pdbx_description
1 polymer ?
#
loop_
_entity_poly.entity_id
_entity_poly.type
_entity_poly.pdbx_seq_one_letter_code
_entity_poly.pdbx_strand_id
1 'polypeptide(L)'
;MNQIKSNFQILAATVSTLYFGLFAYGAFIFIKEFENVFDSFESELPFQTSLLIGTYRYWGVLGLISAYILFKVSKCKSSKSMSVLTWLGVLSILLVVFAIWGIYSPVLEGSGQAAT
;
A
#
# COMPACT_ATOMS: atom_id res chain seq x y z
N MET A 1 0.04 -2.80 -34.88
CA MET A 1 -0.82 -2.50 -33.71
C MET A 1 -0.54 -3.39 -32.48
N ASN A 2 -0.32 -4.71 -32.63
CA ASN A 2 -0.09 -5.62 -31.48
C ASN A 2 1.25 -5.42 -30.73
N GLN A 3 2.34 -5.04 -31.40
CA GLN A 3 3.63 -4.79 -30.73
C GLN A 3 3.59 -3.54 -29.83
N ILE A 4 3.03 -2.43 -30.32
CA ILE A 4 2.91 -1.17 -29.56
C ILE A 4 2.09 -1.40 -28.27
N LYS A 5 0.96 -2.11 -28.39
CA LYS A 5 0.12 -2.47 -27.24
C LYS A 5 0.87 -3.36 -26.23
N SER A 6 1.63 -4.34 -26.70
CA SER A 6 2.44 -5.22 -25.85
C SER A 6 3.56 -4.46 -25.12
N ASN A 7 4.26 -3.56 -25.81
CA ASN A 7 5.34 -2.76 -25.21
C ASN A 7 4.79 -1.80 -24.16
N PHE A 8 3.62 -1.20 -24.41
CA PHE A 8 2.95 -0.34 -23.45
C PHE A 8 2.53 -1.11 -22.19
N GLN A 9 2.01 -2.34 -22.34
CA GLN A 9 1.64 -3.18 -21.19
C GLN A 9 2.84 -3.55 -20.33
N ILE A 10 3.98 -3.87 -20.96
CA ILE A 10 5.23 -4.16 -20.25
C ILE A 10 5.69 -2.91 -19.50
N LEU A 11 5.73 -1.75 -20.16
CA LEU A 11 6.12 -0.49 -19.54
C LEU A 11 5.24 -0.16 -18.33
N ALA A 12 3.92 -0.24 -18.49
CA ALA A 12 2.97 0.00 -17.41
C ALA A 12 3.18 -0.97 -16.25
N ALA A 13 3.35 -2.26 -16.51
CA ALA A 13 3.62 -3.25 -15.47
C ALA A 13 4.96 -3.00 -14.76
N THR A 14 6.00 -2.56 -15.48
CA THR A 14 7.30 -2.20 -14.89
C THR A 14 7.16 -1.00 -13.97
N VAL A 15 6.52 0.08 -14.44
CA VAL A 15 6.29 1.30 -13.64
C VAL A 15 5.46 0.97 -12.41
N SER A 16 4.40 0.18 -12.55
CA SER A 16 3.60 -0.26 -11.41
C SER A 16 4.41 -1.10 -10.43
N THR A 17 5.25 -2.03 -10.90
CA THR A 17 6.08 -2.86 -10.01
C THR A 17 7.03 -2.01 -9.19
N LEU A 18 7.67 -1.00 -9.82
CA LEU A 18 8.50 -0.03 -9.12
C LEU A 18 7.70 0.77 -8.10
N TYR A 19 6.52 1.26 -8.48
CA TYR A 19 5.62 1.98 -7.58
C TYR A 19 5.23 1.13 -6.36
N PHE A 20 4.80 -0.11 -6.55
CA PHE A 20 4.39 -0.98 -5.44
C PHE A 20 5.58 -1.39 -4.56
N GLY A 21 6.77 -1.55 -5.14
CA GLY A 21 8.01 -1.76 -4.38
C GLY A 21 8.32 -0.56 -3.47
N LEU A 22 8.30 0.65 -4.02
CA LEU A 22 8.50 1.89 -3.26
C LEU A 22 7.39 2.12 -2.22
N PHE A 23 6.14 1.82 -2.56
CA PHE A 23 5.00 1.91 -1.66
C PHE A 23 5.17 0.99 -0.45
N ALA A 24 5.50 -0.29 -0.68
CA ALA A 24 5.72 -1.24 0.39
C ALA A 24 6.92 -0.85 1.27
N TYR A 25 8.01 -0.37 0.65
CA TYR A 25 9.18 0.12 1.38
C TYR A 25 8.87 1.37 2.21
N GLY A 26 8.16 2.33 1.65
CA GLY A 26 7.70 3.52 2.34
C GLY A 26 6.80 3.17 3.52
N ALA A 27 5.79 2.33 3.30
CA ALA A 27 4.90 1.85 4.37
C ALA A 27 5.69 1.16 5.49
N PHE A 28 6.69 0.34 5.15
CA PHE A 28 7.55 -0.31 6.13
C PHE A 28 8.33 0.69 7.00
N ILE A 29 8.89 1.75 6.43
CA ILE A 29 9.63 2.76 7.21
C ILE A 29 8.66 3.58 8.06
N PHE A 30 7.65 4.20 7.43
CA PHE A 30 6.78 5.16 8.09
C PHE A 30 5.95 4.53 9.21
N ILE A 31 5.36 3.35 8.96
CA ILE A 31 4.48 2.70 9.95
C ILE A 31 5.30 2.10 11.09
N LYS A 32 6.51 1.60 10.81
CA LYS A 32 7.42 1.12 11.85
C LYS A 32 7.92 2.25 12.75
N GLU A 33 8.22 3.42 12.19
CA GLU A 33 8.57 4.58 13.00
C GLU A 33 7.42 4.98 13.92
N PHE A 34 6.19 4.91 13.41
CA PHE A 34 4.98 5.15 14.19
C PHE A 34 4.77 4.12 15.32
N GLU A 35 5.02 2.84 15.04
CA GLU A 35 5.03 1.75 16.03
C GLU A 35 6.02 2.07 17.16
N ASN A 36 7.25 2.48 16.84
CA ASN A 36 8.26 2.86 17.85
C ASN A 36 7.84 4.08 18.70
N VAL A 37 7.23 5.10 18.07
CA VAL A 37 6.74 6.28 18.78
C VAL A 37 5.66 5.89 19.78
N PHE A 38 4.73 5.02 19.41
CA PHE A 38 3.69 4.56 20.33
C PHE A 38 4.19 3.65 21.44
N ASP A 39 5.12 2.73 21.13
CA ASP A 39 5.77 1.91 22.14
C ASP A 39 6.48 2.78 23.19
N SER A 40 7.03 3.93 22.79
CA SER A 40 7.68 4.88 23.72
C SER A 40 6.72 5.56 24.71
N PHE A 41 5.42 5.55 24.44
CA PHE A 41 4.41 6.08 25.35
C PHE A 41 3.96 5.06 26.40
N GLU A 42 4.49 3.82 26.39
CA GLU A 42 4.13 2.72 27.30
C GLU A 42 2.60 2.51 27.45
N SER A 43 1.83 2.90 26.43
CA SER A 43 0.36 2.91 26.47
C SER A 43 -0.22 1.94 25.45
N GLU A 44 -1.44 1.47 25.70
CA GLU A 44 -2.14 0.62 24.76
C GLU A 44 -2.41 1.37 23.47
N LEU A 45 -1.98 0.79 22.34
CA LEU A 45 -2.22 1.35 21.01
C LEU A 45 -3.72 1.55 20.76
N PRO A 46 -4.14 2.74 20.27
CA PRO A 46 -5.50 2.94 19.81
C PRO A 46 -5.89 1.87 18.79
N PHE A 47 -7.14 1.43 18.82
CA PHE A 47 -7.63 0.34 17.95
C PHE A 47 -7.32 0.59 16.47
N GLN A 48 -7.50 1.83 15.99
CA GLN A 48 -7.23 2.23 14.61
C GLN A 48 -5.75 2.01 14.24
N THR A 49 -4.84 2.40 15.12
CA THR A 49 -3.39 2.25 14.92
C THR A 49 -2.95 0.80 15.02
N SER A 50 -3.50 0.04 15.98
CA SER A 50 -3.25 -1.40 16.09
C SER A 50 -3.66 -2.15 14.80
N LEU A 51 -4.80 -1.79 14.22
CA LEU A 51 -5.28 -2.37 12.96
C LEU A 51 -4.36 -2.00 11.78
N LEU A 52 -3.84 -0.76 11.74
CA LEU A 52 -2.86 -0.34 10.75
C LEU A 52 -1.54 -1.13 10.87
N ILE A 53 -0.99 -1.25 12.09
CA ILE A 53 0.25 -2.00 12.38
C ILE A 53 0.05 -3.50 12.09
N GLY A 54 -1.13 -4.05 12.34
CA GLY A 54 -1.44 -5.43 12.00
C GLY A 54 -1.51 -5.70 10.49
N THR A 55 -1.93 -4.71 9.71
CA THR A 55 -2.21 -4.90 8.27
C THR A 55 -1.05 -4.51 7.35
N TYR A 56 -0.21 -3.52 7.72
CA TYR A 56 0.84 -3.01 6.82
C TYR A 56 1.86 -4.07 6.40
N ARG A 57 2.12 -5.06 7.26
CA ARG A 57 3.05 -6.17 6.97
C ARG A 57 2.62 -6.97 5.74
N TYR A 58 1.32 -7.02 5.46
CA TYR A 58 0.76 -7.71 4.30
C TYR A 58 0.75 -6.83 3.04
N TRP A 59 1.01 -5.53 3.13
CA TRP A 59 0.99 -4.65 1.96
C TRP A 59 2.16 -4.91 1.01
N GLY A 60 3.26 -5.49 1.52
CA GLY A 60 4.35 -6.00 0.69
C GLY A 60 3.92 -7.07 -0.32
N VAL A 61 2.83 -7.79 -0.05
CA VAL A 61 2.26 -8.78 -0.98
C VAL A 61 1.79 -8.11 -2.28
N LEU A 62 1.35 -6.85 -2.24
CA LEU A 62 0.96 -6.10 -3.44
C LEU A 62 2.14 -5.93 -4.40
N GLY A 63 3.34 -5.69 -3.85
CA GLY A 63 4.60 -5.66 -4.59
C GLY A 63 4.88 -6.99 -5.30
N LEU A 64 4.74 -8.11 -4.59
CA LEU A 64 4.94 -9.45 -5.16
C LEU A 64 3.92 -9.77 -6.26
N ILE A 65 2.64 -9.44 -6.06
CA ILE A 65 1.60 -9.64 -7.07
C ILE A 65 1.90 -8.79 -8.31
N SER A 66 2.35 -7.54 -8.13
CA SER A 66 2.70 -6.66 -9.26
C SER A 66 3.90 -7.21 -10.07
N ALA A 67 4.92 -7.72 -9.39
CA ALA A 67 6.07 -8.37 -10.02
C ALA A 67 5.66 -9.64 -10.80
N TYR A 68 4.74 -10.44 -10.23
CA TYR A 68 4.19 -11.60 -10.91
C TYR A 68 3.41 -11.21 -12.19
N ILE A 69 2.65 -10.12 -12.14
CA ILE A 69 1.95 -9.57 -13.31
C ILE A 69 2.96 -9.13 -14.37
N LEU A 70 4.03 -8.42 -13.99
CA LEU A 70 5.09 -8.02 -14.92
C LEU A 70 5.71 -9.24 -15.63
N PHE A 71 6.04 -10.28 -14.88
CA PHE A 71 6.55 -11.54 -15.44
C PHE A 71 5.56 -12.14 -16.46
N LYS A 72 4.27 -12.24 -16.08
CA LYS A 72 3.22 -12.83 -16.91
C LYS A 72 2.92 -12.00 -18.16
N VAL A 73 2.89 -10.67 -18.07
CA VAL A 73 2.69 -9.76 -19.21
C VAL A 73 3.87 -9.85 -20.18
N SER A 74 5.09 -9.93 -19.66
CA SER A 74 6.32 -10.03 -20.46
C SER A 74 6.41 -11.33 -21.26
N LYS A 75 5.90 -12.45 -20.72
CA LYS A 75 6.00 -13.78 -21.36
C LYS A 75 4.73 -14.19 -22.12
N CYS A 76 3.54 -13.89 -21.60
CA CYS A 76 2.29 -14.51 -22.07
C CYS A 76 1.28 -13.52 -22.68
N LYS A 77 1.59 -12.21 -22.76
CA LYS A 77 0.75 -11.17 -23.39
C LYS A 77 -0.74 -11.23 -23.02
N SER A 78 -1.04 -11.42 -21.74
CA SER A 78 -2.42 -11.62 -21.24
C SER A 78 -3.08 -10.31 -20.80
N SER A 79 -4.17 -9.93 -21.48
CA SER A 79 -4.97 -8.73 -21.16
C SER A 79 -5.63 -8.77 -19.78
N LYS A 80 -5.98 -9.96 -19.27
CA LYS A 80 -6.54 -10.12 -17.91
C LYS A 80 -5.58 -9.61 -16.83
N SER A 81 -4.28 -9.72 -17.05
CA SER A 81 -3.27 -9.28 -16.08
C SER A 81 -3.26 -7.76 -15.88
N MET A 82 -3.62 -6.99 -16.92
CA MET A 82 -3.71 -5.53 -16.80
C MET A 82 -4.92 -5.09 -15.97
N SER A 83 -6.04 -5.81 -16.03
CA SER A 83 -7.20 -5.52 -15.18
C SER A 83 -6.87 -5.72 -13.70
N VAL A 84 -6.13 -6.78 -13.36
CA VAL A 84 -5.65 -7.01 -11.99
C VAL A 84 -4.72 -5.88 -11.54
N LEU A 85 -3.85 -5.40 -12.43
CA LEU A 85 -2.96 -4.27 -12.14
C LEU A 85 -3.72 -2.98 -11.84
N THR A 86 -4.80 -2.70 -12.58
CA THR A 86 -5.68 -1.55 -12.30
C THR A 86 -6.35 -1.69 -10.93
N TRP A 87 -6.88 -2.87 -10.59
CA TRP A 87 -7.49 -3.10 -9.29
C TRP A 87 -6.50 -2.98 -8.13
N LEU A 88 -5.25 -3.44 -8.32
CA LEU A 88 -4.17 -3.21 -7.37
C LEU A 88 -3.92 -1.71 -7.14
N GLY A 89 -3.96 -0.90 -8.21
CA GLY A 89 -3.80 0.56 -8.11
C GLY A 89 -4.95 1.23 -7.36
N VAL A 90 -6.20 0.79 -7.57
CA VAL A 90 -7.34 1.28 -6.80
C VAL A 90 -7.18 0.90 -5.32
N LEU A 91 -6.78 -0.34 -5.05
CA LEU A 91 -6.53 -0.81 -3.70
C LEU A 91 -5.42 -0.01 -3.00
N SER A 92 -4.31 0.33 -3.69
CA SER A 92 -3.24 1.11 -3.08
C SER A 92 -3.68 2.50 -2.65
N ILE A 93 -4.52 3.17 -3.44
CA ILE A 93 -5.09 4.47 -3.07
C ILE A 93 -5.95 4.34 -1.81
N LEU A 94 -6.78 3.31 -1.72
CA LEU A 94 -7.60 3.04 -0.53
C LEU A 94 -6.74 2.77 0.71
N LEU A 95 -5.62 2.05 0.55
CA LEU A 95 -4.69 1.79 1.64
C LEU A 95 -3.97 3.04 2.13
N VAL A 96 -3.66 4.00 1.25
CA VAL A 96 -3.12 5.31 1.66
C VAL A 96 -4.13 6.06 2.51
N VAL A 97 -5.40 6.13 2.08
CA VAL A 97 -6.47 6.76 2.87
C VAL A 97 -6.62 6.08 4.22
N PHE A 98 -6.59 4.74 4.24
CA PHE A 98 -6.65 3.95 5.46
C PHE A 98 -5.43 4.19 6.38
N ALA A 99 -4.22 4.35 5.84
CA ALA A 99 -3.03 4.71 6.63
C ALA A 99 -3.18 6.07 7.30
N ILE A 100 -3.59 7.09 6.52
CA ILE A 100 -3.83 8.44 7.04
C ILE A 100 -4.88 8.40 8.14
N TRP A 101 -5.99 7.69 7.92
CA TRP A 101 -7.02 7.54 8.93
C TRP A 101 -6.49 6.83 10.20
N GLY A 102 -5.79 5.70 10.06
CA GLY A 102 -5.26 4.94 11.21
C GLY A 102 -4.22 5.70 12.04
N ILE A 103 -3.51 6.63 11.41
CA ILE A 103 -2.53 7.52 12.05
C ILE A 103 -3.20 8.70 12.74
N TYR A 104 -4.13 9.39 12.05
CA TYR A 104 -4.65 10.67 12.52
C TYR A 104 -5.96 10.57 13.31
N SER A 105 -6.78 9.52 13.15
CA SER A 105 -8.04 9.36 13.91
C SER A 105 -7.84 9.44 15.43
N PRO A 106 -6.85 8.74 16.02
CA PRO A 106 -6.61 8.81 17.46
C PRO A 106 -6.21 10.21 17.94
N VAL A 107 -5.43 10.93 17.13
CA VAL A 107 -5.00 12.31 17.43
C VAL A 107 -6.20 13.26 17.42
N LEU A 108 -7.08 13.12 16.42
CA LEU A 108 -8.28 13.95 16.28
C LEU A 108 -9.29 13.68 17.39
N GLU A 109 -9.54 12.40 17.71
CA GLU A 109 -10.43 11.98 18.80
C GLU A 109 -9.92 12.48 20.16
N GLY A 110 -8.61 12.34 20.44
CA GLY A 110 -8.01 12.87 21.67
C GLY A 110 -8.02 14.39 21.77
N SER A 111 -7.90 15.10 20.64
CA SER A 111 -7.96 16.58 20.60
C SER A 111 -9.36 17.16 20.83
N GLY A 112 -10.42 16.36 20.58
CA GLY A 112 -11.80 16.74 20.84
C GLY A 112 -12.21 16.64 22.32
N GLN A 113 -11.37 16.00 23.15
CA GLN A 113 -11.64 15.74 24.56
C GLN A 113 -10.91 16.73 25.50
N ALA A 114 -10.57 17.91 24.99
CA ALA A 114 -10.15 19.05 25.78
C ALA A 114 -11.29 20.10 25.83
N ALA A 115 -12.18 19.95 26.82
CA ALA A 115 -13.04 20.96 27.46
C ALA A 115 -14.45 20.42 27.79
N THR A 116 -14.57 19.62 28.84
CA THR A 116 -15.73 19.64 29.76
C THR A 116 -15.26 19.29 31.15
#